data_AF-A0A8T4B188-F1
#
_entry.id   AF-A0A8T4B188-F1
#
_cell.length_a   1.000
_cell.length_b   1.000
_cell.length_c   1.000
_cell.angle_alpha   90.00
_cell.angle_beta   90.00
_cell.angle_gamma   90.00
#
_symmetry.space_group_name_H-M   'P 1'
#
loop_
_entity.id
_entity.type
_entity.pdbx_description
1 polymer ?
#
loop_
_entity_poly.entity_id
_entity_poly.type
_entity_poly.pdbx_seq_one_letter_code
_entity_poly.pdbx_strand_id
1 'polypeptide(L)'
;MAFLSLLLLSPTAVGHEQETLNVIIVDDEARPGNVTDSAFVEGNNIVFRMRDNTENVSMRISIDNNQDGNFSSPDDNVSSWLTRTCQLDENGSLVDDACAVSYERTFNSTSQGTYHYQVERRINETLVETWQYAITVHPDVHTEPGQPSIGDCFGADCDEDVSADTSGESDIDAENILIAVMIFAAVGAVMLILSIRKERLVAESEFLESE
;
A
#
# COMPACT_ATOMS: atom_id res chain seq x y z
N MET A 1 -23.05 -7.77 29.57
CA MET A 1 -22.83 -8.63 28.38
C MET A 1 -22.66 -7.85 27.06
N ALA A 2 -22.81 -6.52 27.02
CA ALA A 2 -22.63 -5.74 25.78
C ALA A 2 -21.16 -5.40 25.43
N PHE A 3 -20.23 -5.50 26.39
CA PHE A 3 -18.82 -5.15 26.18
C PHE A 3 -17.98 -6.23 25.49
N LEU A 4 -18.46 -7.48 25.44
CA LEU A 4 -17.72 -8.60 24.84
C LEU A 4 -17.98 -8.73 23.32
N SER A 5 -19.06 -8.13 22.81
CA SER A 5 -19.42 -8.19 21.38
C SER A 5 -18.67 -7.19 20.50
N LEU A 6 -18.03 -6.15 21.09
CA LEU A 6 -17.36 -5.09 20.33
C LEU A 6 -15.91 -5.41 19.96
N LEU A 7 -15.29 -6.42 20.59
CA LEU A 7 -13.90 -6.83 20.34
C LEU A 7 -13.75 -7.72 19.08
N LEU A 8 -14.85 -8.25 18.55
CA LEU A 8 -14.86 -9.16 17.39
C LEU A 8 -14.90 -8.45 16.03
N LEU A 9 -14.90 -7.10 16.00
CA LEU A 9 -14.86 -6.30 14.76
C LEU A 9 -13.47 -5.70 14.48
N SER A 10 -12.42 -6.29 15.03
CA SER A 10 -11.07 -5.87 14.68
C SER A 10 -10.78 -6.38 13.26
N PRO A 11 -10.63 -5.51 12.24
CA PRO A 11 -10.19 -6.00 10.94
C PRO A 11 -8.82 -6.65 11.12
N THR A 12 -8.69 -7.89 10.68
CA THR A 12 -7.38 -8.53 10.56
C THR A 12 -6.67 -7.88 9.39
N ALA A 13 -5.94 -6.80 9.65
CA ALA A 13 -5.03 -6.24 8.67
C ALA A 13 -3.88 -7.24 8.48
N VAL A 14 -3.90 -7.96 7.35
CA VAL A 14 -2.71 -8.63 6.84
C VAL A 14 -1.91 -7.52 6.16
N GLY A 15 -0.82 -7.08 6.77
CA GLY A 15 0.14 -6.19 6.13
C GLY A 15 1.19 -7.02 5.40
N HIS A 16 1.75 -6.52 4.29
CA HIS A 16 2.90 -7.15 3.67
C HIS A 16 4.06 -7.16 4.68
N GLU A 17 4.79 -8.27 4.74
CA GLU A 17 6.06 -8.29 5.46
C GLU A 17 7.10 -7.55 4.61
N GLN A 18 7.88 -6.67 5.22
CA GLN A 18 8.94 -5.96 4.51
C GLN A 18 9.98 -6.97 3.98
N GLU A 19 10.11 -7.04 2.66
CA GLU A 19 11.11 -7.89 2.02
C GLU A 19 12.31 -7.07 1.51
N THR A 20 13.44 -7.75 1.33
CA THR A 20 14.67 -7.16 0.79
C THR A 20 15.11 -7.89 -0.46
N LEU A 21 15.02 -7.21 -1.59
CA LEU A 21 15.51 -7.71 -2.87
C LEU A 21 17.01 -7.48 -3.01
N ASN A 22 17.73 -8.50 -3.46
CA ASN A 22 19.19 -8.45 -3.59
C ASN A 22 19.58 -8.34 -5.08
N VAL A 23 20.28 -7.26 -5.43
CA VAL A 23 20.90 -7.09 -6.74
C VAL A 23 22.40 -7.28 -6.61
N ILE A 24 22.96 -8.23 -7.37
CA ILE A 24 24.39 -8.49 -7.40
C ILE A 24 24.98 -7.81 -8.64
N ILE A 25 25.98 -6.97 -8.43
CA ILE A 25 26.65 -6.24 -9.51
C ILE A 25 28.04 -6.86 -9.73
N VAL A 26 28.30 -7.33 -10.94
CA VAL A 26 29.54 -7.98 -11.38
C VAL A 26 30.15 -7.21 -12.56
N ASP A 27 31.20 -7.76 -13.18
CA ASP A 27 32.00 -7.10 -14.20
C ASP A 27 31.27 -6.83 -15.52
N ASP A 28 30.24 -7.61 -15.84
CA ASP A 28 29.49 -7.52 -17.10
C ASP A 28 28.09 -6.91 -16.96
N GLU A 29 27.41 -7.13 -15.83
CA GLU A 29 26.03 -6.68 -15.62
C GLU A 29 25.59 -6.69 -14.15
N ALA A 30 24.39 -6.13 -13.89
CA ALA A 30 23.65 -6.32 -12.64
C ALA A 30 22.66 -7.50 -12.75
N ARG A 31 22.49 -8.25 -11.65
CA ARG A 31 21.65 -9.46 -11.57
C ARG A 31 20.76 -9.47 -10.31
N PRO A 32 19.42 -9.40 -10.45
CA PRO A 32 18.72 -9.03 -11.67
C PRO A 32 19.09 -7.60 -12.11
N GLY A 33 19.08 -7.35 -13.41
CA GLY A 33 19.26 -6.00 -13.95
C GLY A 33 17.98 -5.21 -13.79
N ASN A 34 16.93 -5.59 -14.50
CA ASN A 34 15.61 -4.97 -14.30
C ASN A 34 14.85 -5.71 -13.19
N VAL A 35 14.24 -4.94 -12.29
CA VAL A 35 13.36 -5.45 -11.24
C VAL A 35 11.93 -5.21 -11.69
N THR A 36 11.25 -6.30 -12.06
CA THR A 36 9.86 -6.28 -12.55
C THR A 36 8.99 -7.31 -11.82
N ASP A 37 9.46 -7.80 -10.68
CA ASP A 37 8.73 -8.79 -9.89
C ASP A 37 7.51 -8.12 -9.24
N SER A 38 6.33 -8.69 -9.47
CA SER A 38 5.09 -8.21 -8.85
C SER A 38 5.08 -8.31 -7.33
N ALA A 39 5.95 -9.14 -6.74
CA ALA A 39 6.12 -9.22 -5.30
C ALA A 39 6.88 -8.01 -4.71
N PHE A 40 7.61 -7.25 -5.54
CA PHE A 40 8.33 -6.06 -5.09
C PHE A 40 7.38 -4.87 -4.95
N VAL A 41 6.83 -4.73 -3.74
CA VAL A 41 5.81 -3.73 -3.41
C VAL A 41 6.37 -2.57 -2.58
N GLU A 42 5.59 -1.50 -2.44
CA GLU A 42 5.88 -0.40 -1.53
C GLU A 42 6.21 -0.91 -0.11
N GLY A 43 7.21 -0.30 0.54
CA GLY A 43 7.69 -0.74 1.86
C GLY A 43 8.86 -1.72 1.80
N ASN A 44 9.18 -2.29 0.63
CA ASN A 44 10.32 -3.19 0.45
C ASN A 44 11.65 -2.42 0.28
N ASN A 45 12.75 -3.12 0.51
CA ASN A 45 14.10 -2.62 0.33
C ASN A 45 14.78 -3.28 -0.86
N ILE A 46 15.69 -2.57 -1.52
CA ILE A 46 16.62 -3.13 -2.49
C ILE A 46 18.05 -2.95 -1.99
N VAL A 47 18.84 -4.01 -2.07
CA VAL A 47 20.27 -4.00 -1.69
C VAL A 47 21.13 -4.40 -2.87
N PHE A 48 21.91 -3.45 -3.36
CA PHE A 48 22.94 -3.64 -4.36
C PHE A 48 24.22 -4.13 -3.67
N ARG A 49 24.80 -5.23 -4.13
CA ARG A 49 26.07 -5.76 -3.61
C ARG A 49 27.09 -5.84 -4.72
N MET A 50 28.22 -5.19 -4.50
CA MET A 50 29.36 -5.25 -5.41
C MET A 50 30.05 -6.61 -5.25
N ARG A 51 30.14 -7.36 -6.35
CA ARG A 51 30.78 -8.69 -6.43
C ARG A 51 31.70 -8.84 -7.64
N ASP A 52 32.10 -7.73 -8.26
CA ASP A 52 33.18 -7.72 -9.25
C ASP A 52 34.52 -8.08 -8.57
N ASN A 53 35.31 -8.92 -9.22
CA ASN A 53 36.63 -9.42 -8.78
C ASN A 53 37.80 -8.72 -9.48
N THR A 54 37.52 -7.81 -10.41
CA THR A 54 38.52 -7.07 -11.16
C THR A 54 39.35 -6.19 -10.22
N GLU A 55 40.66 -6.13 -10.46
CA GLU A 55 41.56 -5.33 -9.63
C GLU A 55 41.28 -3.83 -9.78
N ASN A 56 41.32 -3.09 -8.66
CA ASN A 56 41.05 -1.64 -8.59
C ASN A 56 39.73 -1.20 -9.24
N VAL A 57 38.71 -2.04 -9.12
CA VAL A 57 37.37 -1.73 -9.60
C VAL A 57 36.49 -1.15 -8.49
N SER A 58 35.73 -0.13 -8.85
CA SER A 58 34.68 0.43 -8.00
C SER A 58 33.42 0.70 -8.81
N MET A 59 32.27 0.61 -8.15
CA MET A 59 30.96 0.78 -8.78
C MET A 59 30.10 1.75 -8.00
N ARG A 60 29.30 2.56 -8.68
CA ARG A 60 28.37 3.49 -8.05
C ARG A 60 26.98 3.31 -8.63
N ILE A 61 25.98 3.36 -7.76
CA ILE A 61 24.58 3.25 -8.11
C ILE A 61 23.96 4.64 -7.97
N SER A 62 23.26 5.09 -9.00
CA SER A 62 22.44 6.29 -8.95
C SER A 62 21.02 5.95 -9.36
N ILE A 63 20.06 6.29 -8.52
CA ILE A 63 18.62 6.09 -8.76
C ILE A 63 18.01 7.46 -9.02
N ASP A 64 17.36 7.59 -10.17
CA ASP A 64 16.58 8.75 -10.57
C ASP A 64 15.24 8.71 -9.81
N ASN A 65 15.11 9.55 -8.79
CA ASN A 65 13.94 9.56 -7.91
C ASN A 65 12.78 10.36 -8.49
N ASN A 66 13.07 11.41 -9.27
CA ASN A 66 12.08 12.33 -9.81
C ASN A 66 11.69 12.01 -11.26
N GLN A 67 12.33 11.00 -11.86
CA GLN A 67 12.10 10.47 -13.19
C GLN A 67 12.36 11.50 -14.30
N ASP A 68 13.31 12.42 -14.08
CA ASP A 68 13.66 13.45 -15.07
C ASP A 68 14.78 13.02 -16.05
N GLY A 69 15.35 11.83 -15.84
CA GLY A 69 16.43 11.25 -16.64
C GLY A 69 17.83 11.76 -16.26
N ASN A 70 17.94 12.63 -15.27
CA ASN A 70 19.19 13.00 -14.62
C ASN A 70 19.40 12.09 -13.39
N PHE A 71 20.63 11.63 -13.19
CA PHE A 71 20.99 10.71 -12.09
C PHE A 71 21.92 11.36 -11.06
N SER A 72 22.06 12.67 -11.12
CA SER A 72 23.01 13.47 -10.34
C SER A 72 22.37 14.72 -9.73
N SER A 73 21.05 14.80 -9.74
CA SER A 73 20.29 15.86 -9.09
C SER A 73 20.35 15.71 -7.57
N PRO A 74 20.20 16.79 -6.78
CA PRO A 74 20.11 16.69 -5.31
C PRO A 74 18.95 15.85 -4.81
N ASP A 75 17.90 15.72 -5.62
CA ASP A 75 16.71 14.91 -5.32
C ASP A 75 16.93 13.41 -5.61
N ASP A 76 18.00 13.08 -6.35
CA ASP A 76 18.36 11.71 -6.70
C ASP A 76 19.11 11.01 -5.58
N ASN A 77 19.10 9.69 -5.66
CA ASN A 77 19.70 8.86 -4.66
C ASN A 77 20.97 8.20 -5.21
N VAL A 78 22.11 8.73 -4.78
CA VAL A 78 23.44 8.32 -5.28
C VAL A 78 24.23 7.64 -4.17
N SER A 79 24.73 6.44 -4.44
CA SER A 79 25.58 5.69 -3.50
C SER A 79 27.00 6.26 -3.42
N SER A 80 27.74 5.87 -2.38
CA SER A 80 29.20 5.96 -2.42
C SER A 80 29.77 4.99 -3.47
N TRP A 81 31.06 5.13 -3.77
CA TRP A 81 31.78 4.17 -4.61
C TRP A 81 31.95 2.86 -3.86
N LEU A 82 31.24 1.82 -4.31
CA LEU A 82 31.31 0.49 -3.74
C LEU A 82 32.56 -0.24 -4.20
N THR A 83 33.19 -0.95 -3.28
CA THR A 83 34.32 -1.84 -3.56
C THR A 83 33.96 -3.27 -3.17
N ARG A 84 34.79 -4.24 -3.56
CA ARG A 84 34.51 -5.66 -3.26
C ARG A 84 34.58 -5.97 -1.77
N THR A 85 35.55 -5.37 -1.11
CA THR A 85 35.91 -5.63 0.27
C THR A 85 36.45 -4.36 0.89
N CYS A 86 36.03 -4.08 2.12
CA CYS A 86 36.62 -3.02 2.92
C CYS A 86 37.58 -3.63 3.94
N GLN A 87 38.69 -2.93 4.17
CA GLN A 87 39.66 -3.33 5.17
C GLN A 87 39.11 -3.06 6.57
N LEU A 88 39.29 -4.01 7.48
CA LEU A 88 38.94 -3.86 8.89
C LEU A 88 40.20 -3.65 9.73
N ASP A 89 40.07 -2.88 10.80
CA ASP A 89 41.10 -2.66 11.81
C ASP A 89 41.17 -3.84 12.80
N GLU A 90 42.10 -3.78 13.76
CA GLU A 90 42.27 -4.83 14.78
C GLU A 90 41.03 -4.99 15.69
N ASN A 91 40.13 -4.01 15.73
CA ASN A 91 38.91 -4.01 16.52
C ASN A 91 37.69 -4.53 15.72
N GLY A 92 37.84 -4.79 14.43
CA GLY A 92 36.76 -5.18 13.53
C GLY A 92 35.94 -4.01 12.98
N SER A 93 36.40 -2.77 13.15
CA SER A 93 35.84 -1.56 12.54
C SER A 93 36.43 -1.32 11.15
N LEU A 94 35.78 -0.52 10.31
CA LEU A 94 36.34 -0.14 9.00
C LEU A 94 37.59 0.73 9.19
N VAL A 95 38.63 0.47 8.41
CA VAL A 95 39.82 1.36 8.33
C VAL A 95 39.47 2.66 7.60
N ASP A 96 38.57 2.56 6.61
CA ASP A 96 38.02 3.68 5.87
C ASP A 96 36.49 3.68 6.01
N ASP A 97 35.97 4.66 6.75
CA ASP A 97 34.53 4.83 6.99
C ASP A 97 33.75 5.12 5.69
N ALA A 98 34.41 5.61 4.64
CA ALA A 98 33.78 5.85 3.35
C ALA A 98 33.67 4.59 2.49
N CYS A 99 34.39 3.52 2.86
CA CYS A 99 34.36 2.26 2.13
C CYS A 99 33.03 1.54 2.36
N ALA A 100 32.36 1.19 1.27
CA ALA A 100 31.13 0.42 1.29
C ALA A 100 31.20 -0.75 0.31
N VAL A 101 30.62 -1.90 0.67
CA VAL A 101 30.52 -3.09 -0.20
C VAL A 101 29.13 -3.29 -0.79
N SER A 102 28.15 -2.57 -0.23
CA SER A 102 26.74 -2.64 -0.61
C SER A 102 26.06 -1.30 -0.43
N TYR A 103 24.98 -1.11 -1.17
CA TYR A 103 24.11 0.05 -1.07
C TYR A 103 22.66 -0.40 -0.90
N GLU A 104 21.97 0.17 0.08
CA GLU A 104 20.57 -0.15 0.38
C GLU A 104 19.67 1.06 0.13
N ARG A 105 18.52 0.81 -0.49
CA ARG A 105 17.46 1.80 -0.67
C ARG A 105 16.11 1.21 -0.27
N THR A 106 15.43 1.89 0.65
CA THR A 106 14.04 1.63 1.02
C THR A 106 13.08 2.40 0.13
N PHE A 107 12.04 1.74 -0.35
CA PHE A 107 10.91 2.36 -1.02
C PHE A 107 9.77 2.53 -0.01
N ASN A 108 9.34 3.77 0.23
CA ASN A 108 8.31 4.07 1.23
C ASN A 108 6.91 3.72 0.70
N SER A 109 5.88 3.90 1.52
CA SER A 109 4.46 3.68 1.18
C SER A 109 3.88 4.65 0.13
N THR A 110 4.71 5.51 -0.46
CA THR A 110 4.33 6.45 -1.52
C THR A 110 5.29 6.33 -2.71
N SER A 111 6.09 5.27 -2.73
CA SER A 111 7.14 5.06 -3.73
C SER A 111 6.69 4.08 -4.80
N GLN A 112 5.39 3.94 -5.06
CA GLN A 112 4.89 3.28 -6.26
C GLN A 112 5.42 3.97 -7.52
N GLY A 113 5.87 3.16 -8.47
CA GLY A 113 6.26 3.63 -9.80
C GLY A 113 7.43 2.86 -10.37
N THR A 114 7.89 3.30 -11.53
CA THR A 114 9.10 2.77 -12.16
C THR A 114 10.23 3.78 -12.01
N TYR A 115 11.28 3.38 -11.33
CA TYR A 115 12.50 4.18 -11.14
C TYR A 115 13.57 3.68 -12.08
N HIS A 116 14.21 4.59 -12.80
CA HIS A 116 15.41 4.27 -13.54
C HIS A 116 16.61 4.34 -12.61
N TYR A 117 17.57 3.46 -12.80
CA TYR A 117 18.85 3.56 -12.10
C TYR A 117 19.99 3.22 -13.05
N GLN A 118 21.15 3.78 -12.75
CA GLN A 118 22.38 3.49 -13.46
C GLN A 118 23.45 2.94 -12.53
N VAL A 119 24.30 2.10 -13.09
CA VAL A 119 25.49 1.55 -12.45
C VAL A 119 26.70 2.05 -13.22
N GLU A 120 27.49 2.90 -12.60
CA GLU A 120 28.75 3.38 -13.15
C GLU A 120 29.90 2.51 -12.65
N ARG A 121 30.76 2.04 -13.55
CA ARG A 121 31.90 1.18 -13.23
C ARG A 121 33.20 1.88 -13.57
N ARG A 122 34.12 1.93 -12.59
CA ARG A 122 35.45 2.51 -12.73
C ARG A 122 36.53 1.46 -12.53
N ILE A 123 37.56 1.51 -13.36
CA ILE A 123 38.81 0.75 -13.18
C ILE A 123 39.94 1.76 -13.10
N ASN A 124 40.76 1.70 -12.04
CA ASN A 124 41.83 2.67 -11.79
C ASN A 124 41.31 4.12 -11.88
N GLU A 125 40.20 4.40 -11.20
CA GLU A 125 39.51 5.70 -11.14
C GLU A 125 38.94 6.23 -12.47
N THR A 126 39.15 5.52 -13.58
CA THR A 126 38.62 5.89 -14.89
C THR A 126 37.27 5.22 -15.12
N LEU A 127 36.25 5.98 -15.52
CA LEU A 127 34.94 5.43 -15.89
C LEU A 127 35.08 4.60 -17.18
N VAL A 128 34.72 3.33 -17.11
CA VAL A 128 34.84 2.38 -18.23
C VAL A 128 33.47 2.06 -18.81
N GLU A 129 32.48 1.81 -17.94
CA GLU A 129 31.15 1.34 -18.33
C GLU A 129 30.07 2.03 -17.50
N THR A 130 28.90 2.20 -18.11
CA THR A 130 27.67 2.63 -17.45
C THR A 130 26.53 1.76 -17.95
N TRP A 131 25.85 1.08 -17.04
CA TRP A 131 24.65 0.29 -17.33
C TRP A 131 23.42 1.00 -16.80
N GLN A 132 22.28 0.86 -17.50
CA GLN A 132 21.00 1.44 -17.09
C GLN A 132 19.95 0.35 -17.00
N TYR A 133 19.14 0.44 -15.94
CA TYR A 133 18.12 -0.52 -15.59
C TYR A 133 16.91 0.19 -14.99
N ALA A 134 15.85 -0.57 -14.72
CA ALA A 134 14.63 -0.07 -14.11
C ALA A 134 14.21 -0.93 -12.91
N ILE A 135 13.58 -0.29 -11.93
CA ILE A 135 12.95 -0.90 -10.75
C ILE A 135 11.49 -0.51 -10.76
N THR A 136 10.60 -1.49 -10.91
CA THR A 136 9.16 -1.28 -10.78
C THR A 136 8.72 -1.65 -9.37
N VAL A 137 8.16 -0.67 -8.65
CA VAL A 137 7.56 -0.82 -7.33
C VAL A 137 6.05 -0.89 -7.48
N HIS A 138 5.47 -2.01 -7.08
CA HIS A 138 4.04 -2.26 -7.16
C HIS A 138 3.29 -1.72 -5.93
N PRO A 139 2.00 -1.33 -6.05
CA PRO A 139 1.20 -1.00 -4.87
C PRO A 139 1.10 -2.19 -3.94
N ASP A 140 1.16 -1.91 -2.64
CA ASP A 140 0.81 -2.90 -1.63
C ASP A 140 -0.72 -2.99 -1.49
N VAL A 141 -1.34 -3.91 -2.24
CA VAL A 141 -2.81 -4.11 -2.23
C VAL A 141 -3.17 -5.39 -1.49
N HIS A 142 -3.76 -5.24 -0.31
CA HIS A 142 -4.37 -6.35 0.44
C HIS A 142 -5.85 -6.45 0.08
N THR A 143 -6.19 -7.31 -0.89
CA THR A 143 -7.58 -7.74 -1.10
C THR A 143 -7.77 -9.08 -0.41
N GLU A 144 -8.69 -9.14 0.55
CA GLU A 144 -9.04 -10.42 1.18
C GLU A 144 -9.87 -11.24 0.17
N PRO A 145 -9.45 -12.46 -0.20
CA PRO A 145 -10.23 -13.28 -1.11
C PRO A 145 -11.56 -13.66 -0.45
N GLY A 146 -12.66 -13.27 -1.08
CA GLY A 146 -14.01 -13.46 -0.55
C GLY A 146 -14.55 -12.28 0.24
N GLN A 147 -13.80 -11.16 0.34
CA GLN A 147 -14.39 -9.92 0.80
C GLN A 147 -15.32 -9.39 -0.28
N PRO A 148 -16.60 -9.20 0.05
CA PRO A 148 -17.56 -8.73 -0.91
C PRO A 148 -17.37 -7.26 -1.27
N SER A 149 -17.67 -6.94 -2.52
CA SER A 149 -17.71 -5.55 -2.96
C SER A 149 -18.81 -4.80 -2.22
N ILE A 150 -18.64 -3.48 -2.08
CA ILE A 150 -19.72 -2.61 -1.62
C ILE A 150 -20.85 -2.71 -2.65
N GLY A 151 -21.93 -3.43 -2.29
CA GLY A 151 -23.06 -3.72 -3.18
C GLY A 151 -23.33 -5.20 -3.41
N ASP A 152 -22.45 -6.11 -2.97
CA ASP A 152 -22.72 -7.54 -3.02
C ASP A 152 -23.87 -7.90 -2.07
N CYS A 153 -24.81 -8.69 -2.57
CA CYS A 153 -26.00 -9.10 -1.85
C CYS A 153 -25.67 -10.30 -0.92
N PHE A 154 -25.83 -10.11 0.39
CA PHE A 154 -25.72 -11.18 1.41
C PHE A 154 -27.10 -11.76 1.70
N GLY A 155 -27.57 -12.69 0.86
CA GLY A 155 -28.88 -13.32 1.06
C GLY A 155 -29.16 -14.46 0.08
N ALA A 156 -30.26 -15.18 0.29
CA ALA A 156 -30.72 -16.26 -0.60
C ALA A 156 -31.60 -15.75 -1.77
N ASP A 157 -31.49 -14.46 -2.10
CA ASP A 157 -32.32 -13.75 -3.09
C ASP A 157 -31.44 -12.89 -4.00
N CYS A 158 -30.28 -13.42 -4.37
CA CYS A 158 -29.41 -12.83 -5.38
C CYS A 158 -29.80 -13.49 -6.71
N ASP A 159 -30.58 -12.80 -7.54
CA ASP A 159 -30.88 -13.28 -8.89
C ASP A 159 -29.56 -13.34 -9.69
N GLU A 160 -29.15 -14.55 -10.06
CA GLU A 160 -28.05 -14.78 -11.00
C GLU A 160 -28.59 -14.69 -12.45
N ASP A 161 -27.77 -14.10 -13.33
CA ASP A 161 -27.92 -13.89 -14.80
C ASP A 161 -28.48 -12.49 -15.19
N VAL A 162 -27.94 -11.69 -16.14
CA VAL A 162 -27.12 -11.94 -17.34
C VAL A 162 -26.37 -10.64 -17.71
N SER A 163 -25.18 -10.74 -18.32
CA SER A 163 -24.52 -9.65 -19.03
C SER A 163 -25.25 -9.25 -20.34
N ALA A 164 -25.24 -7.94 -20.60
CA ALA A 164 -25.47 -7.23 -21.87
C ALA A 164 -26.92 -6.99 -22.38
N ASP A 165 -27.29 -5.71 -22.32
CA ASP A 165 -28.23 -4.94 -23.14
C ASP A 165 -29.59 -5.56 -23.50
N THR A 166 -30.66 -5.12 -22.81
CA THR A 166 -31.70 -4.27 -23.43
C THR A 166 -32.64 -3.68 -22.38
N SER A 167 -32.78 -2.37 -22.45
CA SER A 167 -33.81 -1.49 -21.89
C SER A 167 -35.12 -2.16 -21.47
N GLY A 168 -35.47 -2.01 -20.19
CA GLY A 168 -36.78 -2.29 -19.63
C GLY A 168 -36.92 -1.62 -18.28
N GLU A 169 -37.24 -0.32 -18.29
CA GLU A 169 -37.59 0.51 -17.14
C GLU A 169 -38.40 -0.23 -16.05
N SER A 170 -37.87 -0.21 -14.84
CA SER A 170 -38.60 0.38 -13.70
C SER A 170 -37.58 1.00 -12.75
N ASP A 171 -37.11 2.19 -13.09
CA ASP A 171 -36.44 3.10 -12.14
C ASP A 171 -37.45 3.46 -11.05
N ILE A 172 -37.50 2.65 -10.00
CA ILE A 172 -37.96 3.13 -8.71
C ILE A 172 -36.81 3.95 -8.13
N ASP A 173 -36.79 5.23 -8.50
CA ASP A 173 -35.82 6.23 -8.03
C ASP A 173 -35.52 6.00 -6.53
N ALA A 174 -34.27 5.64 -6.23
CA ALA A 174 -33.83 5.42 -4.85
C ALA A 174 -34.14 6.64 -3.95
N GLU A 175 -34.17 7.85 -4.54
CA GLU A 175 -34.62 9.08 -3.88
C GLU A 175 -36.10 9.02 -3.46
N ASN A 176 -36.99 8.49 -4.30
CA ASN A 176 -38.41 8.35 -3.98
C ASN A 176 -38.65 7.31 -2.86
N ILE A 177 -37.85 6.24 -2.83
CA ILE A 177 -37.87 5.27 -1.73
C ILE A 177 -37.37 5.91 -0.43
N LEU A 178 -36.28 6.67 -0.49
CA LEU A 178 -35.72 7.34 0.67
C LEU A 178 -36.71 8.35 1.28
N ILE A 179 -37.38 9.13 0.42
CA ILE A 179 -38.43 10.07 0.83
C ILE A 179 -39.61 9.35 1.48
N ALA A 180 -40.05 8.21 0.91
CA ALA A 180 -41.13 7.42 1.49
C ALA A 180 -40.78 6.90 2.89
N VAL A 181 -39.57 6.36 3.08
CA VAL A 181 -39.10 5.87 4.39
C VAL A 181 -39.03 6.99 5.43
N MET A 182 -38.56 8.18 5.05
CA MET A 182 -38.53 9.35 5.95
C MET A 182 -39.94 9.75 6.41
N ILE A 183 -40.92 9.74 5.50
CA ILE A 183 -42.32 10.06 5.84
C ILE A 183 -42.90 9.01 6.79
N PHE A 184 -42.69 7.73 6.52
CA PHE A 184 -43.17 6.65 7.39
C PHE A 184 -42.55 6.72 8.79
N ALA A 185 -41.24 6.99 8.89
CA ALA A 185 -40.57 7.14 10.18
C ALA A 185 -41.12 8.35 10.98
N ALA A 186 -41.36 9.48 10.31
CA ALA A 186 -41.93 10.67 10.95
C ALA A 186 -43.35 10.42 11.47
N VAL A 187 -44.20 9.75 10.68
CA VAL A 187 -45.56 9.39 11.11
C VAL A 187 -45.54 8.43 12.29
N GLY A 188 -44.64 7.43 12.28
CA GLY A 188 -44.45 6.51 13.40
C GLY A 188 -44.05 7.22 14.70
N ALA A 189 -43.12 8.18 14.63
CA ALA A 189 -42.71 8.98 15.78
C ALA A 189 -43.87 9.83 16.35
N VAL A 190 -44.68 10.45 15.48
CA VAL A 190 -45.85 11.24 15.91
C VAL A 190 -46.88 10.35 16.59
N MET A 191 -47.17 9.17 16.03
CA MET A 191 -48.11 8.22 16.64
C MET A 191 -47.64 7.74 18.02
N LEU A 192 -46.35 7.48 18.19
CA LEU A 192 -45.78 7.15 19.50
C LEU A 192 -45.95 8.29 20.51
N ILE A 193 -45.66 9.53 20.11
CA ILE A 193 -45.84 10.70 20.97
C ILE A 193 -47.31 10.86 21.40
N LEU A 194 -48.26 10.65 20.49
CA LEU A 194 -49.68 10.71 20.80
C LEU A 194 -50.11 9.57 21.73
N SER A 195 -49.59 8.35 21.53
CA SER A 195 -49.84 7.21 22.42
C SER A 195 -49.38 7.51 23.85
N ILE A 196 -48.16 8.02 24.02
CA ILE A 196 -47.61 8.38 25.34
C ILE A 196 -48.44 9.49 25.99
N ARG A 197 -48.89 10.49 25.22
CA ARG A 197 -49.76 11.56 25.74
C ARG A 197 -51.13 11.03 26.17
N LYS A 198 -51.72 10.10 25.40
CA LYS A 198 -53.00 9.47 25.75
C LYS A 198 -52.88 8.68 27.05
N GLU A 199 -51.84 7.86 27.20
CA GLU A 199 -51.62 7.11 28.44
C GLU A 199 -51.43 8.02 29.65
N ARG A 200 -50.72 9.14 29.49
CA ARG A 200 -50.54 10.11 30.57
C ARG A 200 -51.85 10.79 30.97
N LEU A 201 -52.73 11.10 30.00
CA LEU A 201 -54.04 11.69 30.28
C LEU A 201 -55.01 10.70 30.93
N VAL A 202 -54.95 9.42 30.55
CA VAL A 202 -55.76 8.37 31.19
C VAL A 202 -55.32 8.14 32.64
N ALA A 203 -54.01 8.11 32.90
CA ALA A 203 -53.48 8.00 34.26
C ALA A 203 -53.87 9.21 35.15
N GLU A 204 -53.95 10.41 34.57
CA GLU A 204 -54.37 11.62 35.26
C GLU A 204 -55.89 11.64 35.54
N SER A 205 -56.72 11.09 34.64
CA SER A 205 -58.17 10.95 34.87
C SER A 205 -58.52 9.86 35.89
N GLU A 206 -57.84 8.71 35.88
CA GLU A 206 -58.06 7.66 36.90
C GLU A 206 -57.66 8.12 38.31
N PHE A 207 -56.67 9.01 38.42
CA PHE A 207 -56.28 9.63 39.69
C PHE A 207 -57.37 10.57 40.22
N LEU A 208 -58.02 11.36 39.36
CA LEU A 208 -59.10 12.29 39.72
C LEU A 208 -60.46 11.61 40.04
N GLU A 209 -60.72 10.40 39.54
CA GLU A 209 -61.92 9.60 39.89
C GLU A 209 -61.75 8.82 41.21
N SER A 210 -60.56 8.85 41.82
CA SER A 210 -60.24 8.12 43.07
C SER A 210 -60.24 8.96 44.35
N GLU A 211 -60.61 10.25 44.27
CA GLU A 211 -60.75 11.18 45.40
C GLU A 211 -62.23 11.53 45.70
#